data_AF-A0A0L0VQ70-F1
#
_entry.id   AF-A0A0L0VQ70-F1
#
_cell.length_a   1.000
_cell.length_b   1.000
_cell.length_c   1.000
_cell.angle_alpha   90.00
_cell.angle_beta   90.00
_cell.angle_gamma   90.00
#
_symmetry.space_group_name_H-M   'P 1'
#
loop_
_entity.id
_entity.type
_entity.pdbx_description
1 polymer ?
#
loop_
_entity_poly.entity_id
_entity_poly.type
_entity_poly.pdbx_seq_one_letter_code
_entity_poly.pdbx_strand_id
1 'polypeptide(L)'
;MFDQERLKALSQDGTYPKPISARDIHFLNGFKWNTLLSYNSAVKKYLKFATVTNKGEFHLPITPEQIYDFCHWAGRVLNKPTEHDVSASTLTKYLFGLQAWHLLHMKKYPDSTKPTVGIFLRSSAHADAELLAKPKKGAIRLNHLVILAKTLATGDAYQRALFDLTLVAFWGMARLSELTYDASKGPLRY
;
A
#
# COMPACT_ATOMS: atom_id res chain seq x y z
N MET A 1 -19.08 -4.58 3.72
CA MET A 1 -18.94 -6.02 3.43
C MET A 1 -17.45 -6.32 3.33
N PHE A 2 -16.95 -7.27 4.13
CA PHE A 2 -15.53 -7.62 4.17
C PHE A 2 -15.24 -8.51 2.95
N ASP A 3 -14.49 -7.99 1.98
CA ASP A 3 -14.20 -8.70 0.73
C ASP A 3 -12.97 -9.60 0.91
N GLN A 4 -13.22 -10.86 1.27
CA GLN A 4 -12.19 -11.85 1.57
C GLN A 4 -11.26 -12.14 0.39
N GLU A 5 -11.77 -12.09 -0.85
CA GLU A 5 -10.97 -12.31 -2.06
C GLU A 5 -9.83 -11.28 -2.17
N ARG A 6 -10.10 -10.04 -1.77
CA ARG A 6 -9.09 -8.97 -1.81
C ARG A 6 -7.98 -9.13 -0.78
N LEU A 7 -8.20 -9.92 0.27
CA LEU A 7 -7.24 -10.16 1.36
C LEU A 7 -6.62 -11.57 1.37
N LYS A 8 -6.78 -12.32 0.27
CA LYS A 8 -6.31 -13.71 0.13
C LYS A 8 -4.86 -13.94 0.55
N ALA A 9 -3.95 -13.03 0.24
CA ALA A 9 -2.53 -13.20 0.58
C ALA A 9 -2.28 -12.94 2.07
N LEU A 10 -3.00 -12.00 2.68
CA LEU A 10 -2.90 -11.74 4.12
C LEU A 10 -3.51 -12.87 4.96
N SER A 11 -4.55 -13.55 4.46
CA SER A 11 -5.28 -14.59 5.20
C SER A 11 -4.59 -15.95 5.27
N GLN A 12 -3.65 -16.26 4.37
CA GLN A 12 -2.91 -17.53 4.38
C GLN A 12 -1.79 -17.54 5.43
N ASP A 13 -1.41 -18.72 5.91
CA ASP A 13 -0.26 -18.91 6.80
C ASP A 13 0.97 -19.28 5.97
N GLY A 14 1.84 -18.30 5.70
CA GLY A 14 2.92 -18.45 4.74
C GLY A 14 2.38 -18.67 3.32
N THR A 15 2.69 -19.80 2.71
CA THR A 15 2.15 -20.22 1.40
C THR A 15 0.89 -21.06 1.50
N TYR A 16 0.46 -21.43 2.71
CA TYR A 16 -0.63 -22.37 2.91
C TYR A 16 -1.97 -21.65 3.11
N PRO A 17 -2.99 -21.93 2.27
CA PRO A 17 -4.32 -21.39 2.44
C PRO A 17 -4.87 -21.69 3.84
N LYS A 18 -5.47 -20.68 4.46
CA LYS A 18 -6.08 -20.80 5.78
C LYS A 18 -7.43 -20.08 5.79
N PRO A 19 -8.51 -20.72 6.29
CA PRO A 19 -9.80 -20.06 6.42
C PRO A 19 -9.73 -18.96 7.49
N ILE A 20 -10.39 -17.83 7.23
CA ILE A 20 -10.50 -16.73 8.19
C ILE A 20 -11.57 -17.08 9.22
N SER A 21 -11.21 -17.08 10.50
CA SER A 21 -12.16 -17.29 11.60
C SER A 21 -12.90 -16.02 12.00
N ALA A 22 -13.98 -16.13 12.78
CA ALA A 22 -14.69 -14.96 13.33
C ALA A 22 -13.77 -14.05 14.18
N ARG A 23 -12.81 -14.65 14.91
CA ARG A 23 -11.80 -13.91 15.68
C ARG A 23 -10.88 -13.11 14.76
N ASP A 24 -10.48 -13.70 13.64
CA ASP A 24 -9.60 -13.04 12.66
C ASP A 24 -10.34 -11.87 11.99
N ILE A 25 -11.63 -12.02 11.68
CA ILE A 25 -12.48 -10.92 11.19
C ILE A 25 -12.52 -9.78 12.23
N HIS A 26 -12.72 -10.09 13.51
CA HIS A 26 -12.72 -9.08 14.57
C HIS A 26 -11.37 -8.36 14.66
N PHE A 27 -10.25 -9.08 14.58
CA PHE A 27 -8.92 -8.48 14.54
C PHE A 27 -8.74 -7.55 13.31
N LEU A 28 -9.16 -8.00 12.13
CA LEU A 28 -9.01 -7.24 10.89
C LEU A 28 -9.88 -5.97 10.89
N ASN A 29 -11.04 -5.98 11.54
CA ASN A 29 -11.88 -4.80 11.74
C ASN A 29 -11.21 -3.71 12.62
N GLY A 30 -10.11 -4.02 13.30
CA GLY A 30 -9.28 -3.02 13.98
C GLY A 30 -8.52 -2.08 13.03
N PHE A 31 -8.51 -2.36 11.72
CA PHE A 31 -7.80 -1.56 10.72
C PHE A 31 -8.77 -0.93 9.71
N LYS A 32 -8.36 0.23 9.16
CA LYS A 32 -9.03 0.79 7.98
C LYS A 32 -8.85 -0.13 6.77
N TRP A 33 -9.84 -0.18 5.88
CA TRP A 33 -9.83 -1.05 4.69
C TRP A 33 -8.60 -0.83 3.79
N ASN A 34 -8.21 0.43 3.57
CA ASN A 34 -7.02 0.78 2.79
C ASN A 34 -5.70 0.28 3.43
N THR A 35 -5.63 0.24 4.76
CA THR A 35 -4.50 -0.34 5.50
C THR A 35 -4.43 -1.85 5.25
N LEU A 36 -5.56 -2.56 5.34
CA LEU A 36 -5.61 -4.00 5.06
C LEU A 36 -5.17 -4.34 3.63
N LEU A 37 -5.62 -3.56 2.63
CA LEU A 37 -5.19 -3.71 1.25
C LEU A 37 -3.67 -3.47 1.08
N SER A 38 -3.12 -2.51 1.83
CA SER A 38 -1.68 -2.23 1.83
C SER A 38 -0.89 -3.38 2.47
N TYR A 39 -1.37 -3.95 3.58
CA TYR A 39 -0.76 -5.10 4.23
C TYR A 39 -0.83 -6.35 3.35
N ASN A 40 -1.97 -6.63 2.71
CA ASN A 40 -2.09 -7.70 1.73
C ASN A 40 -1.11 -7.53 0.56
N SER A 41 -0.89 -6.29 0.11
CA SER A 41 0.11 -5.98 -0.93
C SER A 41 1.55 -6.26 -0.45
N ALA A 42 1.84 -6.00 0.83
CA ALA A 42 3.12 -6.36 1.44
C ALA A 42 3.35 -7.87 1.42
N VAL A 43 2.35 -8.65 1.83
CA VAL A 43 2.43 -10.11 1.83
C VAL A 43 2.62 -10.63 0.40
N LYS A 44 1.88 -10.11 -0.58
CA LYS A 44 2.09 -10.44 -2.01
C LYS A 44 3.52 -10.15 -2.47
N LYS A 45 4.10 -9.03 -2.06
CA LYS A 45 5.49 -8.68 -2.39
C LYS A 45 6.47 -9.68 -1.81
N TYR A 46 6.27 -10.06 -0.55
CA TYR A 46 7.11 -11.05 0.13
C TYR A 46 6.98 -12.44 -0.49
N LEU A 47 5.77 -12.86 -0.87
CA LEU A 47 5.58 -14.14 -1.56
C LEU A 47 6.30 -14.17 -2.91
N LYS A 48 6.23 -13.07 -3.69
CA LYS A 48 7.00 -12.96 -4.94
C LYS A 48 8.50 -13.11 -4.68
N PHE A 49 9.02 -12.47 -3.62
CA PHE A 49 10.40 -12.65 -3.18
C PHE A 49 10.72 -14.11 -2.84
N ALA A 50 9.86 -14.76 -2.05
CA ALA A 50 10.05 -16.15 -1.64
C ALA A 50 10.06 -17.12 -2.84
N THR A 51 9.17 -16.90 -3.83
CA THR A 51 9.15 -17.68 -5.07
C THR A 51 10.43 -17.50 -5.88
N VAL A 52 10.91 -16.26 -6.06
CA VAL A 52 12.11 -15.97 -6.87
C VAL A 52 13.40 -16.46 -6.20
N THR A 53 13.45 -16.43 -4.86
CA THR A 53 14.60 -16.92 -4.09
C THR A 53 14.53 -18.41 -3.77
N ASN A 54 13.61 -19.14 -4.40
CA ASN A 54 13.39 -20.57 -4.26
C ASN A 54 13.21 -21.03 -2.80
N LYS A 55 12.53 -20.22 -1.98
CA LYS A 55 12.26 -20.52 -0.56
C LYS A 55 11.16 -21.58 -0.35
N GLY A 56 10.64 -22.17 -1.43
CA GLY A 56 9.66 -23.25 -1.40
C GLY A 56 8.36 -22.87 -0.68
N GLU A 57 7.60 -23.89 -0.30
CA GLU A 57 6.46 -23.73 0.60
C GLU A 57 6.94 -23.51 2.05
N PHE A 58 6.26 -22.64 2.79
CA PHE A 58 6.62 -22.35 4.18
C PHE A 58 5.40 -21.92 5.01
N HIS A 59 5.49 -22.08 6.32
CA HIS A 59 4.58 -21.49 7.31
C HIS A 59 5.24 -20.32 8.03
N LEU A 60 4.44 -19.45 8.64
CA LEU A 60 4.97 -18.45 9.56
C LEU A 60 5.48 -19.11 10.87
N PRO A 61 6.49 -18.52 11.53
CA PRO A 61 7.05 -17.18 11.30
C PRO A 61 8.14 -17.14 10.21
N ILE A 62 8.30 -15.96 9.60
CA ILE A 62 9.46 -15.64 8.77
C ILE A 62 10.69 -15.49 9.68
N THR A 63 11.85 -16.03 9.26
CA THR A 63 13.09 -15.94 10.04
C THR A 63 13.77 -14.57 9.91
N PRO A 64 14.64 -14.18 10.86
CA PRO A 64 15.42 -12.95 10.74
C PRO A 64 16.15 -12.79 9.40
N GLU A 65 16.83 -13.84 8.96
CA GLU A 65 17.60 -13.89 7.71
C GLU A 65 16.70 -13.64 6.51
N GLN A 66 15.51 -14.25 6.50
CA GLN A 66 14.54 -14.04 5.44
C GLN A 66 14.03 -12.59 5.39
N ILE A 67 13.94 -11.89 6.54
CA ILE A 67 13.61 -10.45 6.56
C ILE A 67 14.77 -9.63 6.00
N TYR A 68 16.02 -9.94 6.35
CA TYR A 68 17.19 -9.25 5.82
C TYR A 68 17.29 -9.39 4.30
N ASP A 69 17.17 -10.62 3.81
CA ASP A 69 17.17 -10.91 2.37
C ASP A 69 16.04 -10.17 1.66
N PHE A 70 14.84 -10.15 2.25
CA PHE A 70 13.70 -9.44 1.68
C PHE A 70 13.96 -7.93 1.63
N CYS A 71 14.51 -7.34 2.69
CA CYS A 71 14.86 -5.92 2.71
C CYS A 71 15.89 -5.57 1.64
N HIS A 72 16.92 -6.41 1.46
CA HIS A 72 17.93 -6.24 0.44
C HIS A 72 17.37 -6.40 -0.99
N TRP A 73 16.50 -7.39 -1.20
CA TRP A 73 15.88 -7.66 -2.50
C TRP A 73 14.82 -6.63 -2.89
N ALA A 74 13.99 -6.18 -1.94
CA ALA A 74 12.88 -5.28 -2.23
C ALA A 74 13.30 -3.80 -2.21
N GLY A 75 14.28 -3.44 -1.39
CA GLY A 75 14.76 -2.07 -1.26
C GLY A 75 15.64 -1.67 -2.44
N ARG A 76 15.62 -0.39 -2.80
CA ARG A 76 16.55 0.14 -3.81
C ARG A 76 17.99 0.00 -3.36
N VAL A 77 18.83 -0.51 -4.27
CA VAL A 77 20.27 -0.64 -4.06
C VAL A 77 20.99 0.37 -4.93
N LEU A 78 21.92 1.12 -4.33
CA LEU A 78 22.70 2.12 -5.04
C LEU A 78 23.46 1.49 -6.21
N ASN A 79 23.42 2.14 -7.38
CA ASN A 79 24.06 1.70 -8.63
C ASN A 79 23.61 0.34 -9.19
N LYS A 80 22.55 -0.28 -8.64
CA LYS A 80 22.00 -1.55 -9.12
C LYS A 80 20.47 -1.57 -9.06
N PRO A 81 19.77 -0.59 -9.69
CA PRO A 81 18.31 -0.56 -9.64
C PRO A 81 17.72 -1.77 -10.37
N THR A 82 16.71 -2.38 -9.77
CA THR A 82 15.91 -3.43 -10.39
C THR A 82 14.46 -2.99 -10.58
N GLU A 83 13.71 -3.67 -11.47
CA GLU A 83 12.29 -3.38 -11.70
C GLU A 83 11.40 -3.66 -10.48
N HIS A 84 11.86 -4.50 -9.55
CA HIS A 84 11.11 -4.84 -8.35
C HIS A 84 11.47 -3.95 -7.16
N ASP A 85 12.42 -3.03 -7.30
CA ASP A 85 12.82 -2.18 -6.20
C ASP A 85 11.70 -1.20 -5.80
N VAL A 86 11.59 -0.96 -4.50
CA VAL A 86 10.69 0.03 -3.93
C VAL A 86 11.47 1.03 -3.07
N SER A 87 10.89 2.22 -2.87
CA SER A 87 11.47 3.22 -1.96
C SER A 87 11.56 2.69 -0.54
N ALA A 88 12.48 3.24 0.25
CA ALA A 88 12.60 2.94 1.68
C ALA A 88 11.27 3.16 2.41
N SER A 89 10.54 4.22 2.06
CA SER A 89 9.21 4.50 2.63
C SER A 89 8.15 3.44 2.30
N THR A 90 8.22 2.83 1.11
CA THR A 90 7.34 1.74 0.71
C THR A 90 7.76 0.43 1.39
N LEU A 91 9.07 0.18 1.48
CA LEU A 91 9.62 -0.98 2.17
C LEU A 91 9.23 -0.99 3.66
N THR A 92 9.30 0.15 4.34
CA THR A 92 8.81 0.30 5.73
C THR A 92 7.34 -0.10 5.87
N LYS A 93 6.48 0.31 4.93
CA LYS A 93 5.06 -0.08 4.93
C LYS A 93 4.89 -1.58 4.71
N TYR A 94 5.74 -2.18 3.88
CA TYR A 94 5.73 -3.63 3.72
C TYR A 94 6.10 -4.36 5.00
N LEU A 95 7.11 -3.89 5.73
CA LEU A 95 7.48 -4.47 7.02
C LEU A 95 6.34 -4.40 8.05
N PHE A 96 5.59 -3.29 8.11
CA PHE A 96 4.37 -3.22 8.94
C PHE A 96 3.30 -4.24 8.51
N GLY A 97 3.14 -4.44 7.20
CA GLY A 97 2.25 -5.47 6.67
C GLY A 97 2.68 -6.89 7.06
N LEU A 98 3.99 -7.18 7.02
CA LEU A 98 4.53 -8.47 7.45
C LEU A 98 4.38 -8.68 8.97
N GLN A 99 4.54 -7.63 9.78
CA GLN A 99 4.26 -7.69 11.22
C GLN A 99 2.78 -7.99 11.49
N ALA A 100 1.87 -7.28 10.81
CA ALA A 100 0.43 -7.52 10.91
C ALA A 100 0.05 -8.94 10.47
N TRP A 101 0.72 -9.47 9.44
CA TRP A 101 0.53 -10.85 8.98
C TRP A 101 0.90 -11.88 10.06
N HIS A 102 2.03 -11.69 10.75
CA HIS A 102 2.42 -12.52 11.88
C HIS A 102 1.42 -12.43 13.04
N LEU A 103 0.99 -11.21 13.39
CA LEU A 103 0.03 -10.97 14.47
C LEU A 103 -1.33 -11.64 14.19
N LEU A 104 -1.84 -11.53 12.96
CA LEU A 104 -3.09 -12.17 12.54
C LEU A 104 -3.04 -13.69 12.76
N HIS A 105 -1.89 -14.31 12.51
CA HIS A 105 -1.69 -15.76 12.65
C HIS A 105 -1.18 -16.20 14.03
N MET A 106 -1.09 -15.27 14.99
CA MET A 106 -0.56 -15.52 16.33
C MET A 106 0.87 -16.10 16.31
N LYS A 107 1.67 -15.67 15.33
CA LYS A 107 3.08 -16.06 15.19
C LYS A 107 3.98 -14.91 15.64
N LYS A 108 5.10 -15.23 16.29
CA LYS A 108 6.03 -14.21 16.76
C LYS A 108 6.82 -13.63 15.57
N TYR A 109 6.70 -12.33 15.34
CA TYR A 109 7.57 -11.62 14.40
C TYR A 109 9.00 -11.56 14.98
N PRO A 110 10.06 -11.73 14.17
CA PRO A 110 11.44 -11.72 14.68
C PRO A 110 11.89 -10.29 15.04
N ASP A 111 11.54 -9.83 16.25
CA ASP A 111 11.83 -8.48 16.74
C ASP A 111 13.33 -8.14 16.82
N SER A 112 14.20 -9.14 16.92
CA SER A 112 15.66 -8.98 16.89
C SER A 112 16.17 -8.32 15.61
N THR A 113 15.36 -8.31 14.54
CA THR A 113 15.71 -7.74 13.23
C THR A 113 15.73 -6.22 13.21
N LYS A 114 15.10 -5.53 14.17
CA LYS A 114 14.86 -4.07 14.12
C LYS A 114 16.13 -3.23 13.86
N PRO A 115 17.27 -3.44 14.55
CA PRO A 115 18.46 -2.64 14.32
C PRO A 115 18.99 -2.81 12.89
N THR A 116 19.15 -4.05 12.44
CA THR A 116 19.68 -4.39 11.11
C THR A 116 18.76 -3.93 10.00
N VAL A 117 17.45 -4.11 10.15
CA VAL A 117 16.43 -3.59 9.22
C VAL A 117 16.50 -2.06 9.13
N GLY A 118 16.76 -1.38 10.25
CA GLY A 118 17.02 0.06 10.26
C GLY A 118 18.19 0.46 9.36
N ILE A 119 19.28 -0.33 9.34
CA ILE A 119 20.41 -0.10 8.43
C ILE A 119 20.01 -0.29 6.96
N PHE A 120 19.27 -1.36 6.63
CA PHE A 120 18.80 -1.60 5.27
C PHE A 120 17.88 -0.47 4.76
N LEU A 121 16.97 0.01 5.62
CA LEU A 121 16.09 1.12 5.27
C LEU A 121 16.86 2.42 5.04
N ARG A 122 17.88 2.71 5.86
CA ARG A 122 18.77 3.89 5.62
C ARG A 122 19.56 3.75 4.33
N SER A 123 20.08 2.56 4.04
CA SER A 123 20.82 2.29 2.80
C SER A 123 19.91 2.48 1.57
N SER A 124 18.67 1.99 1.65
CA SER A 124 17.65 2.22 0.60
C SER A 124 17.29 3.70 0.47
N ALA A 125 17.20 4.43 1.58
CA ALA A 125 16.89 5.87 1.56
C ALA A 125 18.03 6.70 0.95
N HIS A 126 19.28 6.28 1.12
CA HIS A 126 20.41 6.88 0.42
C HIS A 126 20.30 6.66 -1.08
N ALA A 127 20.00 5.43 -1.52
CA ALA A 127 19.74 5.15 -2.92
C ALA A 127 18.53 5.93 -3.48
N ASP A 128 17.48 6.11 -2.68
CA ASP A 128 16.32 6.94 -3.03
C ASP A 128 16.68 8.40 -3.31
N ALA A 129 17.63 8.95 -2.56
CA ALA A 129 18.05 10.35 -2.68
C ALA A 129 18.90 10.61 -3.93
N GLU A 130 19.70 9.62 -4.34
CA GLU A 130 20.53 9.66 -5.56
C GLU A 130 19.70 9.50 -6.83
N LEU A 131 18.56 8.79 -6.76
CA LEU A 131 17.61 8.76 -7.85
C LEU A 131 17.01 10.17 -8.03
N LEU A 132 17.22 10.76 -9.20
CA LEU A 132 16.67 12.07 -9.57
C LEU A 132 15.24 12.21 -9.04
N ALA A 133 15.03 13.18 -8.16
CA ALA A 133 13.73 13.43 -7.57
C ALA A 133 12.73 13.59 -8.72
N LYS A 134 11.74 12.69 -8.81
CA LYS A 134 10.67 12.83 -9.79
C LYS A 134 10.15 14.26 -9.71
N PRO A 135 10.03 14.99 -10.83
CA PRO A 135 9.56 16.36 -10.79
C PRO A 135 8.26 16.38 -10.00
N LYS A 136 8.22 17.19 -8.94
CA LYS A 136 7.03 17.31 -8.11
C LYS A 136 5.88 17.66 -9.04
N LYS A 137 4.76 16.93 -8.94
CA LYS A 137 3.57 17.26 -9.72
C LYS A 137 3.25 18.73 -9.45
N GLY A 138 3.25 19.54 -10.51
CA GLY A 138 2.98 20.97 -10.39
C GLY A 138 1.61 21.18 -9.75
N ALA A 139 1.46 22.29 -9.03
CA ALA A 139 0.16 22.68 -8.51
C ALA A 139 -0.85 22.78 -9.67
N ILE A 140 -2.09 22.34 -9.43
CA ILE A 140 -3.18 22.64 -10.34
C ILE A 140 -3.39 24.15 -10.33
N ARG A 141 -3.40 24.78 -11.50
CA ARG A 141 -3.52 26.23 -11.68
C ARG A 141 -4.85 26.56 -12.35
N LEU A 142 -5.25 27.82 -12.29
CA LEU A 142 -6.50 28.31 -12.89
C LEU A 142 -6.63 28.00 -14.38
N ASN A 143 -5.52 28.03 -15.14
CA ASN A 143 -5.54 27.67 -16.56
C ASN A 143 -5.99 26.23 -16.81
N HIS A 144 -5.67 25.28 -15.91
CA HIS A 144 -6.19 23.92 -15.99
C HIS A 144 -7.71 23.89 -15.81
N LEU A 145 -8.25 24.68 -14.87
CA LEU A 145 -9.70 24.79 -14.70
C LEU A 145 -10.39 25.40 -15.92
N VAL A 146 -9.78 26.42 -16.56
CA VAL A 146 -10.32 27.02 -17.79
C VAL A 146 -10.38 25.98 -18.92
N ILE A 147 -9.37 25.12 -19.05
CA ILE A 147 -9.37 24.03 -20.04
C ILE A 147 -10.48 23.02 -19.73
N LEU A 148 -10.61 22.62 -18.45
CA LEU A 148 -11.66 21.70 -18.02
C LEU A 148 -13.06 22.30 -18.23
N ALA A 149 -13.26 23.59 -17.96
CA ALA A 149 -14.51 24.29 -18.20
C ALA A 149 -14.90 24.24 -19.69
N LYS A 150 -13.96 24.56 -20.59
CA LYS A 150 -14.17 24.51 -22.04
C LYS A 150 -14.55 23.11 -22.54
N THR A 151 -14.05 22.06 -21.87
CA THR A 151 -14.23 20.68 -22.32
C THR A 151 -15.45 20.01 -21.69
N LEU A 152 -15.75 20.32 -20.43
CA LEU A 152 -16.70 19.56 -19.61
C LEU A 152 -18.00 20.33 -19.31
N ALA A 153 -18.00 21.66 -19.32
CA ALA A 153 -19.17 22.45 -18.90
C ALA A 153 -20.37 22.29 -19.85
N THR A 154 -20.11 22.07 -21.15
CA THR A 154 -21.14 21.83 -22.18
C THR A 154 -21.31 20.35 -22.51
N GLY A 155 -20.70 19.47 -21.71
CA GLY A 155 -20.73 18.03 -21.91
C GLY A 155 -22.02 17.37 -21.44
N ASP A 156 -22.00 16.03 -21.41
CA ASP A 156 -23.10 15.23 -20.87
C ASP A 156 -23.28 15.44 -19.34
N ALA A 157 -24.28 14.78 -18.75
CA ALA A 157 -24.55 14.89 -17.31
C ALA A 157 -23.36 14.46 -16.43
N TYR A 158 -22.60 13.45 -16.86
CA TYR A 158 -21.43 12.99 -16.13
C TYR A 158 -20.28 13.99 -16.21
N GLN A 159 -20.01 14.53 -17.40
CA GLN A 159 -18.96 15.53 -17.62
C GLN A 159 -19.23 16.80 -16.82
N ARG A 160 -20.48 17.26 -16.78
CA ARG A 160 -20.88 18.41 -15.95
C ARG A 160 -20.69 18.14 -14.45
N ALA A 161 -21.14 16.97 -13.97
CA ALA A 161 -20.92 16.58 -12.57
C ALA A 161 -19.42 16.46 -12.21
N LEU A 162 -18.60 15.96 -13.13
CA LEU A 162 -17.14 15.89 -12.96
C LEU A 162 -16.52 17.29 -12.89
N PHE A 163 -17.01 18.24 -13.69
CA PHE A 163 -16.57 19.63 -13.65
C PHE A 163 -16.94 20.30 -12.32
N ASP A 164 -18.18 20.14 -11.86
CA ASP A 164 -18.64 20.67 -10.57
C ASP A 164 -17.80 20.10 -9.41
N LEU A 165 -17.55 18.79 -9.41
CA LEU A 165 -16.67 18.14 -8.44
C LEU A 165 -15.25 18.72 -8.46
N THR A 166 -14.72 19.01 -9.65
CA THR A 166 -13.40 19.62 -9.79
C THR A 166 -13.35 21.04 -9.22
N LEU A 167 -14.40 21.84 -9.46
CA LEU A 167 -14.51 23.18 -8.90
C LEU A 167 -14.56 23.15 -7.37
N VAL A 168 -15.39 22.28 -6.79
CA VAL A 168 -15.51 22.14 -5.33
C VAL A 168 -14.20 21.64 -4.72
N ALA A 169 -13.54 20.65 -5.34
CA ALA A 169 -12.25 20.16 -4.87
C ALA A 169 -11.16 21.23 -4.91
N PHE A 170 -11.10 22.01 -5.99
CA PHE A 170 -10.10 23.05 -6.17
C PHE A 170 -10.28 24.21 -5.17
N TRP A 171 -11.48 24.78 -5.09
CA TRP A 171 -11.75 25.94 -4.24
C TRP A 171 -11.93 25.59 -2.76
N GLY A 172 -12.50 24.43 -2.47
CA GLY A 172 -12.64 23.91 -1.11
C GLY A 172 -11.35 23.30 -0.55
N MET A 173 -10.30 23.16 -1.37
CA MET A 173 -9.08 22.42 -1.03
C MET A 173 -9.37 21.01 -0.49
N ALA A 174 -10.49 20.43 -0.94
CA ALA A 174 -11.02 19.18 -0.42
C ALA A 174 -10.37 17.99 -1.12
N ARG A 175 -10.13 16.92 -0.36
CA ARG A 175 -9.66 15.65 -0.92
C ARG A 175 -10.82 14.97 -1.64
N LEU A 176 -10.50 14.21 -2.68
CA LEU A 176 -11.53 13.47 -3.41
C LEU A 176 -12.36 12.57 -2.48
N SER A 177 -11.72 11.93 -1.50
CA SER A 177 -12.39 11.10 -0.49
C SER A 177 -13.34 11.85 0.45
N GLU A 178 -13.27 13.17 0.51
CA GLU A 178 -14.19 14.02 1.29
C GLU A 178 -15.43 14.40 0.45
N LEU A 179 -15.32 14.35 -0.88
CA LEU A 179 -16.36 14.76 -1.81
C LEU A 179 -17.08 13.58 -2.48
N THR A 180 -16.47 12.39 -2.48
CA THR A 180 -17.01 11.19 -3.12
C THR A 180 -17.41 10.14 -2.10
N TYR A 181 -18.50 9.42 -2.38
CA TYR A 181 -19.04 8.36 -1.53
C TYR A 181 -19.13 7.03 -2.28
N ASP A 182 -18.92 5.93 -1.58
CA ASP A 182 -19.01 4.58 -2.16
C ASP A 182 -20.46 4.13 -2.40
N ALA A 183 -21.44 4.84 -1.82
CA ALA A 183 -22.86 4.53 -1.94
C ALA A 183 -23.64 5.74 -2.46
N SER A 184 -24.64 5.49 -3.31
CA SER A 184 -25.51 6.52 -3.88
C SER A 184 -26.45 7.16 -2.86
N LYS A 185 -26.64 6.54 -1.69
CA LYS A 185 -27.48 6.99 -0.59
C LYS A 185 -26.88 6.58 0.75
N GLY A 186 -27.11 7.38 1.79
CA GLY A 186 -26.72 7.07 3.17
C GLY A 186 -26.35 8.31 3.97
N PRO A 187 -26.13 8.15 5.29
CA PRO A 187 -25.64 9.24 6.13
C PRO A 187 -24.23 9.64 5.70
N LEU A 188 -23.97 10.95 5.69
CA LEU A 188 -22.63 11.48 5.47
C LEU A 188 -21.71 10.98 6.59
N ARG A 189 -20.60 10.33 6.22
CA ARG A 189 -19.58 9.91 7.19
C ARG A 189 -18.69 11.12 7.49
N TYR A 190 -18.90 11.75 8.64
CA TYR A 190 -18.04 12.79 9.20
C TYR A 190 -16.81 12.21 9.91
#